data_AF-A0A432V0Y4-F1
#
_entry.id   AF-A0A432V0Y4-F1
#
_cell.length_a   1.000
_cell.length_b   1.000
_cell.length_c   1.000
_cell.angle_alpha   90.00
_cell.angle_beta   90.00
_cell.angle_gamma   90.00
#
_symmetry.space_group_name_H-M   'P 1'
#
loop_
_entity.id
_entity.type
_entity.pdbx_description
1 polymer ?
#
loop_
_entity_poly.entity_id
_entity_poly.type
_entity_poly.pdbx_seq_one_letter_code
_entity_poly.pdbx_strand_id
1 'polypeptide(L)'
;MSMDSARDRRGLIRLMLKMPALRGELQLLSTRRKEVLGLCGAFEEASSTLDRLRKEGQEKNREIIAEYEALCAEIEQEIIFMCLDGGDQE
;
A
#
# COMPACT_ATOMS: atom_id res chain seq x y z
N MET A 1 -10.83 16.93 8.59
CA MET A 1 -10.17 15.65 8.26
C MET A 1 -9.22 15.92 7.12
N SER A 2 -7.92 15.77 7.33
CA SER A 2 -6.90 16.03 6.31
C SER A 2 -7.04 15.01 5.16
N MET A 3 -6.84 15.46 3.91
CA MET A 3 -6.96 14.63 2.70
C MET A 3 -6.05 13.37 2.76
N ASP A 4 -4.89 13.48 3.39
CA ASP A 4 -3.96 12.37 3.59
C ASP A 4 -4.61 11.21 4.37
N SER A 5 -5.32 11.50 5.46
CA SER A 5 -5.91 10.45 6.32
C SER A 5 -6.96 9.60 5.60
N ALA A 6 -7.68 10.16 4.62
CA ALA A 6 -8.66 9.41 3.83
C ALA A 6 -7.98 8.50 2.78
N ARG A 7 -6.91 8.99 2.13
CA ARG A 7 -6.09 8.20 1.21
C ARG A 7 -5.43 7.04 1.95
N ASP A 8 -4.80 7.34 3.07
CA ASP A 8 -4.12 6.36 3.92
C ASP A 8 -5.07 5.25 4.37
N ARG A 9 -6.30 5.61 4.75
CA ARG A 9 -7.33 4.65 5.14
C ARG A 9 -7.80 3.77 3.97
N ARG A 10 -7.93 4.32 2.77
CA ARG A 10 -8.27 3.53 1.57
C ARG A 10 -7.16 2.54 1.24
N GLY A 11 -5.91 2.98 1.31
CA GLY A 11 -4.75 2.12 1.12
C GLY A 11 -4.70 0.97 2.11
N LEU A 12 -4.98 1.24 3.39
CA LEU A 12 -5.08 0.21 4.42
C LEU A 12 -6.14 -0.83 4.05
N ILE A 13 -7.34 -0.39 3.65
CA ILE A 13 -8.42 -1.28 3.22
C ILE A 13 -8.00 -2.12 2.00
N ARG A 14 -7.38 -1.49 0.99
CA ARG A 14 -6.91 -2.17 -0.22
C ARG A 14 -5.88 -3.27 0.13
N LEU A 15 -4.91 -2.96 0.99
CA LEU A 15 -3.89 -3.92 1.43
C LEU A 15 -4.48 -5.06 2.29
N MET A 16 -5.43 -4.77 3.18
CA MET A 16 -6.12 -5.81 3.98
C MET A 16 -6.97 -6.77 3.15
N LEU A 17 -7.42 -6.33 1.97
CA LEU A 17 -8.10 -7.19 0.99
C LEU A 17 -7.09 -8.01 0.18
N LYS A 18 -5.96 -7.40 -0.20
CA LYS A 18 -4.88 -8.05 -0.95
C LYS A 18 -4.11 -9.10 -0.12
N MET A 19 -3.91 -8.85 1.17
CA MET A 19 -3.11 -9.66 2.08
C MET A 19 -3.94 -10.08 3.31
N PRO A 20 -4.95 -10.95 3.14
CA PRO A 20 -5.86 -11.32 4.22
C PRO A 20 -5.16 -11.99 5.41
N ALA A 21 -4.06 -12.71 5.18
CA ALA A 21 -3.27 -13.36 6.24
C ALA A 21 -2.62 -12.37 7.21
N LEU A 22 -2.30 -11.16 6.75
CA LEU A 22 -1.66 -10.11 7.56
C LEU A 22 -2.66 -9.06 8.07
N ARG A 23 -3.96 -9.25 7.82
CA ARG A 23 -4.98 -8.22 8.11
C ARG A 23 -4.98 -7.73 9.56
N GLY A 24 -4.90 -8.67 10.52
CA GLY A 24 -4.92 -8.34 11.94
C GLY A 24 -3.71 -7.49 12.33
N GLU A 25 -2.53 -7.92 11.91
CA GLU A 25 -1.26 -7.24 12.19
C GLU A 25 -1.20 -5.86 11.52
N LEU A 26 -1.60 -5.78 10.25
CA LEU A 26 -1.64 -4.54 9.48
C LEU A 26 -2.62 -3.52 10.10
N GLN A 27 -3.77 -3.97 10.59
CA GLN A 27 -4.73 -3.10 11.30
C GLN A 27 -4.16 -2.60 12.63
N LEU A 28 -3.46 -3.46 13.38
CA LEU A 28 -2.84 -3.10 14.65
C LEU A 28 -1.70 -2.10 14.44
N LEU A 29 -0.77 -2.40 13.54
CA LEU A 29 0.40 -1.57 13.24
C LEU A 29 0.01 -0.22 12.66
N SER A 30 -0.97 -0.15 11.76
CA SER A 30 -1.45 1.13 11.21
C SER A 30 -2.10 2.04 12.27
N THR A 31 -2.59 1.47 13.38
CA THR A 31 -3.11 2.24 14.52
C THR A 31 -1.98 2.74 15.43
N ARG A 32 -0.88 1.96 15.57
CA ARG A 32 0.24 2.26 16.46
C ARG A 32 1.35 3.10 15.81
N ARG A 33 1.59 2.91 14.51
CA ARG A 33 2.70 3.50 13.75
C ARG A 33 2.14 4.32 12.59
N LYS A 34 2.29 5.65 12.68
CA LYS A 34 1.87 6.59 11.62
C LYS A 34 2.60 6.35 10.29
N GLU A 35 3.83 5.86 10.35
CA GLU A 35 4.63 5.50 9.18
C GLU A 35 3.95 4.39 8.35
N VAL A 36 3.48 3.32 9.00
CA VAL A 36 2.74 2.22 8.35
C VAL A 36 1.47 2.75 7.68
N LEU A 37 0.75 3.65 8.36
CA LEU A 37 -0.44 4.27 7.79
C LEU A 37 -0.10 5.17 6.60
N GLY A 38 1.02 5.90 6.64
CA GLY A 38 1.53 6.68 5.51
C GLY A 38 1.94 5.82 4.32
N LEU A 39 2.59 4.68 4.56
CA LEU A 39 2.92 3.69 3.51
C LEU A 39 1.66 3.11 2.86
N CYS A 40 0.59 2.88 3.64
CA CYS A 40 -0.70 2.53 3.08
C CYS A 40 -1.21 3.62 2.12
N GLY A 41 -1.06 4.90 2.49
CA GLY A 41 -1.40 6.03 1.63
C GLY A 41 -0.62 6.09 0.33
N ALA A 42 0.70 5.92 0.41
CA ALA A 42 1.57 5.85 -0.77
C ALA A 42 1.18 4.68 -1.68
N PHE A 43 0.85 3.53 -1.09
CA PHE A 43 0.35 2.39 -1.84
C PHE A 43 -0.95 2.70 -2.59
N GLU A 44 -1.93 3.35 -1.95
CA GLU A 44 -3.18 3.77 -2.59
C GLU A 44 -2.95 4.70 -3.77
N GLU A 45 -2.01 5.64 -3.65
CA GLU A 45 -1.68 6.59 -4.72
C GLU A 45 -1.01 5.90 -5.91
N ALA A 46 -0.01 5.06 -5.65
CA ALA A 46 0.66 4.27 -6.69
C ALA A 46 -0.33 3.34 -7.39
N SER A 47 -1.12 2.60 -6.61
CA SER A 47 -2.18 1.73 -7.08
C SER A 47 -3.22 2.45 -7.95
N SER A 48 -3.71 3.61 -7.51
CA SER A 48 -4.72 4.38 -8.23
C SER A 48 -4.19 4.92 -9.56
N THR A 49 -2.93 5.36 -9.56
CA THR A 49 -2.24 5.80 -10.78
C THR A 49 -2.04 4.65 -11.75
N LEU A 50 -1.60 3.50 -11.26
CA LEU A 50 -1.45 2.28 -12.06
C LEU A 50 -2.77 1.84 -12.70
N ASP A 51 -3.86 1.85 -11.94
CA ASP A 51 -5.20 1.52 -12.44
C ASP A 51 -5.67 2.50 -13.52
N ARG A 52 -5.32 3.78 -13.40
CA ARG A 52 -5.60 4.79 -14.44
C ARG A 52 -4.77 4.56 -15.69
N LEU A 53 -3.46 4.33 -15.56
CA LEU A 53 -2.55 4.07 -16.69
C LEU A 53 -2.96 2.84 -17.49
N ARG A 54 -3.41 1.78 -16.80
CA ARG A 54 -3.93 0.56 -17.44
C ARG A 54 -5.21 0.83 -18.24
N LYS A 55 -6.09 1.73 -17.77
CA LYS A 55 -7.31 2.14 -18.49
C LYS A 55 -7.03 3.05 -19.69
N GLU A 56 -6.01 3.89 -19.61
CA GLU A 56 -5.63 4.82 -20.69
C GLU A 56 -4.91 4.14 -21.87
N GLY A 57 -4.43 2.90 -21.67
CA GLY A 57 -3.91 2.03 -22.72
C GLY A 57 -2.57 1.41 -22.34
N GLN A 58 -2.59 0.10 -22.06
CA GLN A 58 -1.42 -0.63 -21.55
C GLN A 58 -0.19 -0.56 -22.47
N GLU A 59 -0.37 -0.68 -23.78
CA GLU A 59 0.75 -0.67 -24.73
C GLU A 59 1.48 0.68 -24.78
N LYS A 60 0.75 1.80 -24.63
CA LYS A 60 1.34 3.14 -24.69
C LYS A 60 2.07 3.51 -23.39
N ASN A 61 1.64 2.92 -22.28
CA ASN A 61 2.14 3.23 -20.94
C ASN A 61 2.99 2.10 -20.35
N ARG A 62 3.45 1.14 -21.17
CA ARG A 62 4.04 -0.12 -20.70
C ARG A 62 5.20 0.08 -19.72
N GLU A 63 6.11 1.00 -20.01
CA GLU A 63 7.27 1.29 -19.15
C GLU A 63 6.84 1.91 -17.81
N ILE A 64 5.99 2.94 -17.85
CA ILE A 64 5.47 3.60 -16.64
C ILE A 64 4.64 2.63 -15.80
N ILE A 65 3.84 1.76 -16.44
CA ILE A 65 3.09 0.70 -15.75
C ILE A 65 4.05 -0.23 -14.99
N ALA A 66 5.15 -0.65 -15.62
CA ALA A 66 6.13 -1.52 -14.97
C ALA A 66 6.81 -0.83 -13.77
N GLU A 67 7.11 0.46 -13.87
CA GLU A 67 7.63 1.25 -12.74
C GLU A 67 6.65 1.30 -11.56
N TYR A 68 5.37 1.58 -11.84
CA TYR A 68 4.35 1.62 -10.78
C TYR A 68 4.04 0.23 -10.21
N GLU A 69 4.15 -0.84 -11.00
CA GLU A 69 4.07 -2.21 -10.51
C GLU A 69 5.22 -2.55 -9.55
N ALA A 70 6.45 -2.18 -9.90
CA ALA A 70 7.61 -2.35 -9.03
C ALA A 70 7.45 -1.54 -7.74
N LEU A 71 7.05 -0.28 -7.82
CA LEU A 71 6.81 0.58 -6.66
C LEU A 71 5.73 0.01 -5.73
N CYS A 72 4.62 -0.51 -6.29
CA CYS A 72 3.59 -1.16 -5.49
C CYS A 72 4.14 -2.40 -4.77
N ALA A 73 4.97 -3.21 -5.45
CA ALA A 73 5.58 -4.39 -4.87
C ALA A 73 6.59 -4.02 -3.75
N GLU A 74 7.39 -2.98 -3.93
CA GLU A 74 8.34 -2.49 -2.93
C GLU A 74 7.62 -2.04 -1.65
N ILE A 75 6.55 -1.24 -1.79
CA ILE A 75 5.74 -0.80 -0.65
C ILE A 75 5.08 -2.00 0.06
N GLU A 76 4.57 -2.97 -0.70
CA GLU A 76 4.00 -4.20 -0.13
C GLU A 76 5.04 -4.98 0.67
N GLN A 77 6.26 -5.16 0.13
CA GLN A 77 7.33 -5.88 0.83
C GLN A 77 7.75 -5.18 2.13
N GLU A 78 7.86 -3.85 2.11
CA GLU A 78 8.18 -3.07 3.31
C GLU A 78 7.10 -3.24 4.39
N ILE A 79 5.82 -3.18 4.00
CA ILE A 79 4.71 -3.40 4.93
C ILE A 79 4.71 -4.83 5.48
N ILE A 80 4.97 -5.83 4.63
CA ILE A 80 5.10 -7.23 5.06
C ILE A 80 6.24 -7.36 6.06
N PHE A 81 7.39 -6.78 5.78
CA PHE A 81 8.54 -6.78 6.68
C PHE A 81 8.18 -6.18 8.03
N MET A 82 7.55 -5.00 8.05
CA MET A 82 7.09 -4.37 9.28
C MET A 82 6.05 -5.21 10.05
N CYS A 83 5.16 -5.93 9.35
CA CYS A 83 4.20 -6.84 9.95
C CYS A 83 4.86 -8.07 10.60
N LEU A 84 5.91 -8.61 9.98
CA LEU A 84 6.61 -9.79 10.49
C LEU A 84 7.62 -9.43 11.59
N ASP A 85 8.29 -8.29 11.47
CA ASP A 85 9.25 -7.78 12.44
C ASP A 85 8.57 -7.20 13.70
N GLY A 86 7.34 -6.70 13.55
CA GLY A 86 6.51 -6.21 14.65
C GLY A 86 6.04 -7.27 15.66
N GLY A 87 6.32 -8.56 15.39
CA GLY A 87 6.01 -9.68 16.29
C GLY A 87 6.97 -9.84 17.48
N ASP A 88 8.16 -9.23 17.44
CA ASP A 88 9.27 -9.49 18.39
C ASP A 88 9.93 -8.22 18.96
N GLN A 89 9.19 -7.13 19.17
CA GLN A 89 9.66 -6.02 20.01
C GLN A 89 8.78 -5.90 21.26
N GLU A 90 9.32 -6.52 22.32
CA GLU A 90 8.90 -6.58 23.73
C GLU A 90 8.49 -5.22 24.34
#